data_AF-A0A858RHP9-F1
#
_entry.id   AF-A0A858RHP9-F1
#
_cell.length_a   1.000
_cell.length_b   1.000
_cell.length_c   1.000
_cell.angle_alpha   90.00
_cell.angle_beta   90.00
_cell.angle_gamma   90.00
#
_symmetry.space_group_name_H-M   'P 1'
#
loop_
_entity.id
_entity.type
_entity.pdbx_description
1 polymer ?
#
loop_
_entity_poly.entity_id
_entity_poly.type
_entity_poly.pdbx_seq_one_letter_code
_entity_poly.pdbx_strand_id
1 'polypeptide(L)'
;MKYSPAILRPALVCLACLIPSGAADAQNLLTNPSFELGGFVDRGDGFQILPNGSTAMTGWTVINDSLAWGKFPNSAVNVHPAVPRDGTFFLDLQGDGLQNAPFGGVSQSIATTAGKKYVLRFSLGTQQDEGSPFTHGPISVSASAGATSSTFTYDPSGTGSQWQEFKLVFVAQGPSTVISLIGQSTAGGAYIGLDHTSVIEVKDPTLGIALVGGLPRLTLTGSVGSTYRIEHTDDLTASSPWPTMVDYTLATPSQDHTDPVVPINRHFYRARLISE
;
A
#
# COMPACT_ATOMS: atom_id res chain seq x y z
N MET A 1 -44.19 -50.53 -44.44
CA MET A 1 -44.46 -49.22 -43.79
C MET A 1 -44.63 -49.49 -42.30
N LYS A 2 -43.97 -48.85 -41.33
CA LYS A 2 -42.77 -48.02 -41.20
C LYS A 2 -42.34 -48.27 -39.75
N TYR A 3 -41.14 -48.78 -39.50
CA TYR A 3 -40.54 -48.78 -38.15
C TYR A 3 -39.98 -47.37 -37.90
N SER A 4 -40.44 -46.69 -36.86
CA SER A 4 -39.83 -45.44 -36.36
C SER A 4 -38.83 -45.77 -35.25
N PRO A 5 -37.57 -45.33 -35.33
CA PRO A 5 -36.62 -45.47 -34.23
C PRO A 5 -36.79 -44.31 -33.23
N ALA A 6 -36.74 -44.64 -31.93
CA ALA A 6 -36.69 -43.67 -30.85
C ALA A 6 -35.32 -42.97 -30.83
N ILE A 7 -35.32 -41.65 -30.97
CA ILE A 7 -34.12 -40.81 -30.91
C ILE A 7 -33.80 -40.54 -29.44
N LEU A 8 -32.70 -41.12 -28.96
CA LEU A 8 -32.09 -40.81 -27.66
C LEU A 8 -31.53 -39.38 -27.71
N ARG A 9 -32.05 -38.46 -26.90
CA ARG A 9 -31.49 -37.11 -26.75
C ARG A 9 -30.30 -37.16 -25.79
N PRO A 10 -29.09 -36.71 -26.16
CA PRO A 10 -28.00 -36.60 -25.21
C PRO A 10 -28.31 -35.47 -24.21
N ALA A 11 -28.33 -35.82 -22.92
CA ALA A 11 -28.38 -34.84 -21.84
C ALA A 11 -27.04 -34.10 -21.79
N LEU A 12 -27.07 -32.81 -22.10
CA LEU A 12 -25.94 -31.90 -21.98
C LEU A 12 -25.70 -31.67 -20.48
N VAL A 13 -24.68 -32.32 -19.91
CA VAL A 13 -24.19 -32.00 -18.57
C VAL A 13 -23.38 -30.71 -18.68
N CYS A 14 -23.96 -29.58 -18.29
CA CYS A 14 -23.23 -28.34 -18.06
C CYS A 14 -22.31 -28.54 -16.85
N LEU A 15 -21.05 -28.85 -17.11
CA LEU A 15 -19.99 -28.77 -16.10
C LEU A 15 -19.77 -27.28 -15.81
N ALA A 16 -20.41 -26.77 -14.76
CA ALA A 16 -20.09 -25.46 -14.22
C ALA A 16 -18.66 -25.52 -13.66
N CYS A 17 -17.70 -25.06 -14.47
CA CYS A 17 -16.36 -24.80 -14.00
C CYS A 17 -16.46 -23.66 -12.98
N LEU A 18 -16.41 -23.98 -11.68
CA LEU A 18 -16.08 -22.99 -10.67
C LEU A 18 -14.66 -22.52 -10.99
N ILE A 19 -14.55 -21.40 -11.69
CA ILE A 19 -13.30 -20.66 -11.76
C ILE A 19 -13.05 -20.22 -10.32
N PRO A 20 -11.96 -20.67 -9.65
CA PRO A 20 -11.58 -20.06 -8.40
C PRO A 20 -11.33 -18.59 -8.72
N SER A 21 -12.14 -17.71 -8.13
CA SER A 21 -11.82 -16.28 -8.09
C SER A 21 -10.43 -16.18 -7.46
N GLY A 22 -9.41 -15.91 -8.29
CA GLY A 22 -8.05 -15.73 -7.82
C GLY A 22 -8.08 -14.74 -6.65
N ALA A 23 -7.38 -15.08 -5.57
CA ALA A 23 -7.21 -14.18 -4.43
C ALA A 23 -6.74 -12.83 -4.97
N ALA A 24 -7.61 -11.82 -4.86
CA ALA A 24 -7.26 -10.48 -5.31
C ALA A 24 -6.05 -10.01 -4.50
N ASP A 25 -4.98 -9.65 -5.21
CA ASP A 25 -3.87 -8.88 -4.68
C ASP A 25 -4.43 -7.73 -3.85
N ALA A 26 -3.73 -7.38 -2.79
CA ALA A 26 -4.15 -6.27 -1.96
C ALA A 26 -3.94 -4.98 -2.78
N GLN A 27 -4.95 -4.62 -3.58
CA GLN A 27 -4.89 -3.57 -4.57
C GLN A 27 -4.67 -2.23 -3.87
N ASN A 28 -3.69 -1.46 -4.36
CA ASN A 28 -3.53 -0.08 -3.92
C ASN A 28 -4.81 0.70 -4.27
N LEU A 29 -5.43 1.30 -3.25
CA LEU A 29 -6.68 2.03 -3.39
C LEU A 29 -6.46 3.46 -3.89
N LEU A 30 -5.21 3.95 -3.88
CA LEU A 30 -4.85 5.24 -4.44
C LEU A 30 -4.72 5.15 -5.96
N THR A 31 -5.31 6.11 -6.65
CA THR A 31 -5.00 6.41 -8.05
C THR A 31 -3.70 7.19 -8.11
N ASN A 32 -2.83 6.84 -9.06
CA ASN A 32 -1.55 7.52 -9.30
C ASN A 32 -0.65 7.62 -8.04
N PRO A 33 -0.31 6.49 -7.40
CA PRO A 33 0.36 6.46 -6.10
C PRO A 33 1.74 7.11 -6.04
N SER A 34 2.45 7.17 -7.17
CA SER A 34 3.78 7.77 -7.30
C SER A 34 3.78 9.01 -8.20
N PHE A 35 2.61 9.64 -8.38
CA PHE A 35 2.51 10.94 -9.08
C PHE A 35 2.98 10.96 -10.54
N GLU A 36 2.97 9.82 -11.23
CA GLU A 36 3.47 9.66 -12.60
C GLU A 36 2.48 10.12 -13.69
N LEU A 37 1.21 10.34 -13.35
CA LEU A 37 0.14 10.59 -14.32
C LEU A 37 -0.47 11.99 -14.17
N GLY A 38 -0.54 12.74 -15.27
CA GLY A 38 -1.27 14.02 -15.32
C GLY A 38 -0.75 14.98 -16.39
N GLY A 39 -1.21 16.23 -16.31
CA GLY A 39 -0.85 17.30 -17.26
C GLY A 39 0.39 18.06 -16.83
N PHE A 40 1.55 17.39 -16.80
CA PHE A 40 2.81 18.03 -16.41
C PHE A 40 3.26 19.09 -17.44
N VAL A 41 3.59 20.30 -16.95
CA VAL A 41 4.12 21.40 -17.75
C VAL A 41 5.41 21.91 -17.13
N ASP A 42 6.54 21.59 -17.77
CA ASP A 42 7.87 21.97 -17.32
C ASP A 42 8.10 23.49 -17.41
N ARG A 43 8.60 24.10 -16.33
CA ARG A 43 9.05 25.50 -16.30
C ARG A 43 10.45 25.69 -16.92
N GLY A 44 11.14 24.59 -17.27
CA GLY A 44 12.48 24.57 -17.82
C GLY A 44 13.56 24.12 -16.82
N ASP A 45 13.17 23.81 -15.60
CA ASP A 45 14.00 23.37 -14.47
C ASP A 45 13.65 21.94 -14.00
N GLY A 46 12.71 21.27 -14.66
CA GLY A 46 12.20 19.97 -14.24
C GLY A 46 11.13 20.06 -13.16
N PHE A 47 10.53 21.23 -12.93
CA PHE A 47 9.45 21.41 -11.98
C PHE A 47 8.24 22.11 -12.60
N GLN A 48 7.07 21.81 -12.03
CA GLN A 48 5.84 22.55 -12.22
C GLN A 48 5.29 22.97 -10.86
N ILE A 49 4.99 24.25 -10.68
CA ILE A 49 4.31 24.72 -9.47
C ILE A 49 2.80 24.53 -9.64
N LEU A 50 2.19 23.83 -8.70
CA LEU A 50 0.77 23.57 -8.67
C LEU A 50 0.13 24.35 -7.53
N PRO A 51 -0.82 25.27 -7.82
CA PRO A 51 -1.50 26.03 -6.77
C PRO A 51 -2.47 25.13 -5.99
N ASN A 52 -2.85 25.59 -4.78
CA ASN A 52 -3.93 25.00 -4.00
C ASN A 52 -5.20 24.83 -4.86
N GLY A 53 -5.83 23.66 -4.78
CA GLY A 53 -7.00 23.28 -5.59
C GLY A 53 -6.67 22.70 -6.97
N SER A 54 -5.39 22.64 -7.38
CA SER A 54 -5.00 22.03 -8.65
C SER A 54 -5.33 20.54 -8.70
N THR A 55 -5.88 20.09 -9.83
CA THR A 55 -6.14 18.67 -10.15
C THR A 55 -5.30 18.19 -11.33
N ALA A 56 -4.17 18.84 -11.59
CA ALA A 56 -3.30 18.51 -12.72
C ALA A 56 -2.68 17.11 -12.61
N MET A 57 -2.46 16.63 -11.38
CA MET A 57 -2.06 15.27 -11.07
C MET A 57 -3.30 14.37 -11.03
N THR A 58 -3.33 13.34 -11.86
CA THR A 58 -4.48 12.43 -11.96
C THR A 58 -4.77 11.80 -10.60
N GLY A 59 -6.01 11.90 -10.13
CA GLY A 59 -6.44 11.32 -8.84
C GLY A 59 -6.11 12.16 -7.60
N TRP A 60 -5.29 13.20 -7.70
CA TRP A 60 -4.88 14.04 -6.58
C TRP A 60 -5.38 15.47 -6.72
N THR A 61 -5.80 16.05 -5.60
CA THR A 61 -6.05 17.50 -5.48
C THR A 61 -4.98 18.10 -4.58
N VAL A 62 -4.34 19.17 -5.05
CA VAL A 62 -3.44 19.97 -4.21
C VAL A 62 -4.25 20.69 -3.14
N ILE A 63 -3.79 20.65 -1.91
CA ILE A 63 -4.46 21.23 -0.74
C ILE A 63 -3.50 22.06 0.10
N ASN A 64 -4.06 22.86 1.01
CA ASN A 64 -3.37 23.70 2.01
C ASN A 64 -2.58 24.88 1.42
N ASP A 65 -1.61 24.62 0.55
CA ASP A 65 -0.86 25.63 -0.21
C ASP A 65 -0.37 25.03 -1.54
N SER A 66 0.35 25.82 -2.33
CA SER A 66 1.06 25.35 -3.51
C SER A 66 2.16 24.34 -3.18
N LEU A 67 2.45 23.48 -4.14
CA LEU A 67 3.56 22.53 -4.10
C LEU A 67 4.27 22.50 -5.46
N ALA A 68 5.46 21.92 -5.52
CA ALA A 68 6.13 21.64 -6.77
C ALA A 68 5.98 20.16 -7.13
N TRP A 69 5.54 19.89 -8.35
CA TRP A 69 5.61 18.57 -8.96
C TRP A 69 6.94 18.50 -9.71
N GLY A 70 7.85 17.65 -9.25
CA GLY A 70 9.19 17.50 -9.81
C GLY A 70 9.29 16.27 -10.69
N LYS A 71 10.13 16.33 -11.73
CA LYS A 71 10.51 15.17 -12.54
C LYS A 71 12.02 14.93 -12.50
N PHE A 72 12.45 13.71 -12.82
CA PHE A 72 13.85 13.42 -13.10
C PHE A 72 14.12 13.37 -14.61
N PRO A 73 15.23 13.96 -15.10
CA PRO A 73 16.15 14.84 -14.38
C PRO A 73 15.58 16.24 -14.12
N ASN A 74 16.09 16.92 -13.09
CA ASN A 74 15.77 18.31 -12.72
C ASN A 74 17.02 19.11 -12.36
N SER A 75 16.87 20.41 -12.21
CA SER A 75 17.94 21.33 -11.79
C SER A 75 17.86 21.73 -10.32
N ALA A 76 17.25 20.90 -9.45
CA ALA A 76 17.05 21.23 -8.03
C ALA A 76 18.37 21.54 -7.30
N VAL A 77 19.49 21.00 -7.77
CA VAL A 77 20.81 21.27 -7.22
C VAL A 77 21.87 21.05 -8.29
N ASN A 78 22.76 22.03 -8.51
CA ASN A 78 23.84 21.96 -9.51
C ASN A 78 24.86 20.83 -9.21
N VAL A 79 24.83 20.23 -8.02
CA VAL A 79 25.77 19.18 -7.58
C VAL A 79 25.09 17.80 -7.46
N HIS A 80 23.82 17.74 -7.02
CA HIS A 80 23.07 16.48 -6.85
C HIS A 80 21.57 16.68 -7.12
N PRO A 81 21.04 16.36 -8.33
CA PRO A 81 19.62 16.53 -8.62
C PRO A 81 18.76 15.66 -7.69
N ALA A 82 17.57 16.14 -7.33
CA ALA A 82 16.63 15.36 -6.53
C ALA A 82 16.18 14.14 -7.36
N VAL A 83 16.39 12.94 -6.80
CA VAL A 83 16.02 11.67 -7.44
C VAL A 83 14.73 11.15 -6.81
N PRO A 84 13.67 10.88 -7.61
CA PRO A 84 12.43 10.24 -7.15
C PRO A 84 12.71 8.92 -6.41
N ARG A 85 11.82 8.55 -5.49
CA ARG A 85 11.88 7.25 -4.83
C ARG A 85 11.36 6.15 -5.73
N ASP A 86 10.32 6.44 -6.50
CA ASP A 86 9.69 5.55 -7.46
C ASP A 86 9.42 6.30 -8.76
N GLY A 87 9.43 5.59 -9.89
CA GLY A 87 9.15 6.20 -11.18
C GLY A 87 10.04 7.38 -11.57
N THR A 88 9.43 8.43 -12.13
CA THR A 88 10.08 9.61 -12.71
C THR A 88 9.70 10.91 -11.99
N PHE A 89 8.58 10.93 -11.28
CA PHE A 89 8.01 12.10 -10.64
C PHE A 89 8.01 12.00 -9.12
N PHE A 90 8.00 13.15 -8.46
CA PHE A 90 7.89 13.27 -7.00
C PHE A 90 7.29 14.63 -6.66
N LEU A 91 6.92 14.83 -5.40
CA LEU A 91 6.45 16.13 -4.93
C LEU A 91 7.47 16.78 -4.00
N ASP A 92 7.59 18.09 -4.11
CA ASP A 92 8.11 18.96 -3.06
C ASP A 92 6.96 19.75 -2.44
N LEU A 93 6.60 19.39 -1.22
CA LEU A 93 5.50 20.01 -0.48
C LEU A 93 5.85 21.42 0.02
N GLN A 94 7.10 21.84 -0.10
CA GLN A 94 7.51 23.21 0.20
C GLN A 94 7.16 24.20 -0.91
N GLY A 95 6.93 23.72 -2.14
CA GLY A 95 6.56 24.58 -3.27
C GLY A 95 7.76 25.27 -3.92
N ASP A 96 7.67 26.57 -4.14
CA ASP A 96 8.62 27.34 -4.95
C ASP A 96 9.66 28.13 -4.15
N GLY A 97 9.97 27.75 -2.91
CA GLY A 97 11.04 28.40 -2.15
C GLY A 97 10.59 29.34 -1.04
N LEU A 98 9.29 29.46 -0.75
CA LEU A 98 8.83 30.13 0.47
C LEU A 98 9.26 29.29 1.68
N GLN A 99 10.30 29.72 2.39
CA GLN A 99 10.95 28.93 3.45
C GLN A 99 10.10 28.73 4.72
N ASN A 100 8.81 29.07 4.68
CA ASN A 100 7.94 29.07 5.83
C ASN A 100 6.56 28.51 5.46
N ALA A 101 5.90 27.94 6.47
CA ALA A 101 4.52 27.54 6.39
C ALA A 101 3.59 28.71 5.94
N PRO A 102 2.43 28.41 5.34
CA PRO A 102 1.89 27.08 5.10
C PRO A 102 2.62 26.31 3.99
N PHE A 103 2.67 24.99 4.13
CA PHE A 103 3.24 24.09 3.13
C PHE A 103 2.13 23.44 2.31
N GLY A 104 2.41 23.07 1.07
CA GLY A 104 1.49 22.34 0.24
C GLY A 104 1.18 20.94 0.75
N GLY A 105 0.19 20.32 0.12
CA GLY A 105 -0.19 18.94 0.39
C GLY A 105 -1.04 18.37 -0.74
N VAL A 106 -1.33 17.08 -0.64
CA VAL A 106 -2.20 16.38 -1.59
C VAL A 106 -3.30 15.63 -0.86
N SER A 107 -4.45 15.53 -1.52
CA SER A 107 -5.61 14.80 -1.02
C SER A 107 -6.27 13.95 -2.10
N GLN A 108 -6.76 12.78 -1.70
CA GLN A 108 -7.56 11.87 -2.53
C GLN A 108 -8.61 11.17 -1.67
N SER A 109 -9.83 11.04 -2.17
CA SER A 109 -10.86 10.19 -1.53
C SER A 109 -10.78 8.78 -2.11
N ILE A 110 -10.68 7.79 -1.24
CA ILE A 110 -10.68 6.38 -1.62
C ILE A 110 -11.96 5.69 -1.17
N ALA A 111 -12.36 4.64 -1.87
CA ALA A 111 -13.42 3.74 -1.41
C ALA A 111 -12.87 2.85 -0.28
N THR A 112 -13.62 2.74 0.81
CA THR A 112 -13.29 1.90 1.96
C THR A 112 -14.52 1.17 2.46
N THR A 113 -14.36 0.23 3.38
CA THR A 113 -15.48 -0.45 4.05
C THR A 113 -15.43 -0.13 5.54
N ALA A 114 -16.54 0.36 6.10
CA ALA A 114 -16.64 0.68 7.51
C ALA A 114 -16.23 -0.52 8.39
N GLY A 115 -15.39 -0.28 9.40
CA GLY A 115 -14.87 -1.30 10.30
C GLY A 115 -13.67 -2.10 9.76
N LYS A 116 -13.26 -1.92 8.49
CA LYS A 116 -12.05 -2.55 7.95
C LYS A 116 -10.80 -1.73 8.28
N LYS A 117 -9.70 -2.44 8.49
CA LYS A 117 -8.37 -1.87 8.78
C LYS A 117 -7.61 -1.66 7.47
N TYR A 118 -6.90 -0.56 7.37
CA TYR A 118 -6.09 -0.18 6.22
C TYR A 118 -4.73 0.36 6.68
N VAL A 119 -3.73 0.30 5.80
CA VAL A 119 -2.42 0.93 6.01
C VAL A 119 -2.16 1.90 4.87
N LEU A 120 -2.01 3.17 5.21
CA LEU A 120 -1.41 4.19 4.36
C LEU A 120 0.12 4.10 4.50
N ARG A 121 0.84 3.95 3.39
CA ARG A 121 2.29 4.08 3.30
C ARG A 121 2.66 5.25 2.40
N PHE A 122 3.80 5.87 2.67
CA PHE A 122 4.37 6.95 1.85
C PHE A 122 5.85 7.10 2.16
N SER A 123 6.63 7.58 1.21
CA SER A 123 8.04 7.90 1.40
C SER A 123 8.23 9.39 1.60
N LEU A 124 8.92 9.78 2.67
CA LEU A 124 9.42 11.15 2.85
C LEU A 124 10.87 11.20 2.43
N GLY A 125 11.23 12.25 1.70
CA GLY A 125 12.57 12.42 1.18
C GLY A 125 13.07 13.83 1.33
N THR A 126 14.38 13.94 1.52
CA THR A 126 15.06 15.23 1.45
C THR A 126 16.40 15.07 0.76
N GLN A 127 17.07 16.18 0.50
CA GLN A 127 18.35 16.23 -0.20
C GLN A 127 19.41 16.75 0.74
N GLN A 128 20.30 15.88 1.20
CA GLN A 128 21.42 16.26 2.05
C GLN A 128 22.62 16.62 1.16
N ASP A 129 22.58 17.82 0.58
CA ASP A 129 23.70 18.36 -0.18
C ASP A 129 24.68 19.09 0.75
N GLU A 130 25.92 18.61 0.85
CA GLU A 130 26.97 19.29 1.64
C GLU A 130 27.23 20.72 1.16
N GLY A 131 26.91 21.04 -0.11
CA GLY A 131 27.04 22.37 -0.70
C GLY A 131 25.85 23.31 -0.49
N SER A 132 24.71 22.82 0.02
CA SER A 132 23.48 23.62 0.20
C SER A 132 22.80 23.29 1.53
N PRO A 133 22.81 24.19 2.53
CA PRO A 133 22.14 23.93 3.81
C PRO A 133 20.61 23.96 3.69
N PHE A 134 20.07 24.41 2.56
CA PHE A 134 18.64 24.71 2.45
C PHE A 134 17.75 23.47 2.34
N THR A 135 18.29 22.36 1.87
CA THR A 135 17.52 21.13 1.68
C THR A 135 17.76 20.12 2.80
N HIS A 136 18.40 20.55 3.90
CA HIS A 136 18.73 19.64 4.99
C HIS A 136 17.50 19.29 5.83
N GLY A 137 17.44 18.03 6.24
CA GLY A 137 16.50 17.61 7.27
C GLY A 137 16.80 18.24 8.65
N PRO A 138 15.93 18.02 9.65
CA PRO A 138 14.71 17.22 9.56
C PRO A 138 13.59 17.88 8.75
N ILE A 139 12.78 17.04 8.10
CA ILE A 139 11.53 17.43 7.44
C ILE A 139 10.35 16.67 8.05
N SER A 140 9.14 17.22 7.97
CA SER A 140 7.95 16.54 8.48
C SER A 140 6.69 16.73 7.63
N VAL A 141 5.82 15.73 7.69
CA VAL A 141 4.50 15.67 7.02
C VAL A 141 3.45 15.21 8.01
N SER A 142 2.28 15.85 7.97
CA SER A 142 1.05 15.36 8.60
C SER A 142 0.33 14.46 7.61
N ALA A 143 0.19 13.18 7.96
CA ALA A 143 -0.60 12.23 7.21
C ALA A 143 -1.92 11.97 7.92
N SER A 144 -3.02 11.96 7.18
CA SER A 144 -4.34 11.66 7.71
C SER A 144 -5.15 10.73 6.80
N ALA A 145 -6.00 9.94 7.42
CA ALA A 145 -6.96 9.05 6.79
C ALA A 145 -8.29 9.15 7.55
N GLY A 146 -9.21 9.98 7.04
CA GLY A 146 -10.44 10.34 7.76
C GLY A 146 -10.11 11.04 9.07
N ALA A 147 -10.57 10.49 10.20
CA ALA A 147 -10.33 11.05 11.52
C ALA A 147 -8.97 10.67 12.15
N THR A 148 -8.24 9.73 11.55
CA THR A 148 -6.92 9.31 12.06
C THR A 148 -5.84 10.17 11.44
N SER A 149 -4.94 10.73 12.24
CA SER A 149 -3.81 11.54 11.77
C SER A 149 -2.58 11.42 12.65
N SER A 150 -1.39 11.52 12.05
CA SER A 150 -0.11 11.61 12.76
C SER A 150 0.87 12.50 11.98
N THR A 151 1.81 13.11 12.71
CA THR A 151 2.97 13.78 12.09
C THR A 151 4.14 12.83 12.06
N PHE A 152 4.81 12.76 10.90
CA PHE A 152 5.97 11.92 10.66
C PHE A 152 7.16 12.83 10.34
N THR A 153 8.29 12.59 10.99
CA THR A 153 9.52 13.37 10.83
C THR A 153 10.63 12.48 10.31
N TYR A 154 11.36 12.96 9.30
CA TYR A 154 12.52 12.30 8.73
C TYR A 154 13.76 13.18 8.91
N ASP A 155 14.79 12.62 9.54
CA ASP A 155 16.06 13.29 9.85
C ASP A 155 17.25 12.44 9.38
N PRO A 156 17.54 12.41 8.06
CA PRO A 156 18.66 11.63 7.55
C PRO A 156 20.01 12.28 7.83
N SER A 157 21.06 11.48 7.93
CA SER A 157 22.44 11.95 8.07
C SER A 157 23.36 11.61 6.88
N GLY A 158 22.86 10.85 5.90
CA GLY A 158 23.59 10.51 4.67
C GLY A 158 23.68 11.71 3.70
N THR A 159 24.43 11.56 2.62
CA THR A 159 24.55 12.58 1.56
C THR A 159 23.67 12.26 0.36
N GLY A 160 23.27 13.28 -0.40
CA GLY A 160 22.46 13.13 -1.61
C GLY A 160 20.96 13.03 -1.35
N SER A 161 20.21 12.49 -2.31
CA SER A 161 18.78 12.24 -2.15
C SER A 161 18.57 11.07 -1.21
N GLN A 162 17.83 11.29 -0.12
CA GLN A 162 17.58 10.30 0.92
C GLN A 162 16.07 10.14 1.10
N TRP A 163 15.60 8.91 1.29
CA TRP A 163 14.18 8.57 1.38
C TRP A 163 13.91 7.51 2.44
N GLN A 164 12.87 7.70 3.25
CA GLN A 164 12.37 6.72 4.21
C GLN A 164 10.86 6.52 4.06
N GLU A 165 10.41 5.26 4.10
CA GLU A 165 9.00 4.91 4.13
C GLU A 165 8.42 5.04 5.55
N PHE A 166 7.23 5.61 5.64
CA PHE A 166 6.42 5.73 6.84
C PHE A 166 5.06 5.08 6.62
N LYS A 167 4.39 4.69 7.72
CA LYS A 167 3.06 4.09 7.68
C LYS A 167 2.10 4.67 8.72
N LEU A 168 0.84 4.83 8.32
CA LEU A 168 -0.29 5.17 9.18
C LEU A 168 -1.36 4.07 9.07
N VAL A 169 -1.68 3.41 10.17
CA VAL A 169 -2.76 2.41 10.24
C VAL A 169 -4.05 3.12 10.63
N PHE A 170 -5.15 2.81 9.94
CA PHE A 170 -6.47 3.36 10.28
C PHE A 170 -7.59 2.34 10.10
N VAL A 171 -8.72 2.57 10.77
CA VAL A 171 -9.96 1.82 10.58
C VAL A 171 -10.97 2.75 9.92
N ALA A 172 -11.51 2.34 8.77
CA ALA A 172 -12.47 3.17 8.05
C ALA A 172 -13.79 3.27 8.83
N GLN A 173 -14.38 4.46 8.85
CA GLN A 173 -15.66 4.73 9.54
C GLN A 173 -16.87 4.66 8.60
N GLY A 174 -16.64 4.63 7.29
CA GLY A 174 -17.67 4.70 6.27
C GLY A 174 -17.24 4.06 4.95
N PRO A 175 -18.04 4.23 3.89
CA PRO A 175 -17.74 3.70 2.56
C PRO A 175 -16.66 4.49 1.80
N SER A 176 -16.20 5.61 2.35
CA SER A 176 -15.14 6.43 1.77
C SER A 176 -14.29 7.05 2.87
N THR A 177 -12.98 7.14 2.60
CA THR A 177 -12.00 7.79 3.48
C THR A 177 -11.21 8.81 2.66
N VAL A 178 -11.08 10.03 3.19
CA VAL A 178 -10.19 11.05 2.63
C VAL A 178 -8.78 10.79 3.16
N ILE A 179 -7.82 10.68 2.24
CA ILE A 179 -6.39 10.62 2.53
C ILE A 179 -5.80 12.01 2.29
N SER A 180 -5.01 12.52 3.23
CA SER A 180 -4.30 13.79 3.05
C SER A 180 -2.88 13.72 3.59
N LEU A 181 -1.94 14.27 2.82
CA LEU A 181 -0.51 14.36 3.15
C LEU A 181 -0.09 15.83 2.99
N ILE A 182 0.24 16.51 4.09
CA ILE A 182 0.51 17.97 4.13
C ILE A 182 1.86 18.21 4.78
N GLY A 183 2.72 19.03 4.16
CA GLY A 183 3.99 19.45 4.76
C GLY A 183 3.79 20.14 6.12
N GLN A 184 4.72 19.95 7.04
CA GLN A 184 4.64 20.52 8.40
C GLN A 184 5.88 21.31 8.80
N SER A 185 7.08 20.84 8.43
CA SER A 185 8.32 21.56 8.72
C SER A 185 9.44 21.14 7.78
N THR A 186 10.40 22.03 7.58
CA THR A 186 11.73 21.75 7.02
C THR A 186 12.76 22.57 7.79
N ALA A 187 13.82 21.94 8.28
CA ALA A 187 14.87 22.62 9.04
C ALA A 187 15.84 23.38 8.13
N GLY A 188 16.16 22.83 6.94
CA GLY A 188 16.92 23.54 5.91
C GLY A 188 16.13 24.71 5.31
N GLY A 189 14.80 24.70 5.43
CA GLY A 189 13.95 25.75 4.85
C GLY A 189 13.50 25.46 3.43
N ALA A 190 13.97 24.36 2.82
CA ALA A 190 13.51 23.90 1.53
C ALA A 190 13.33 22.38 1.46
N TYR A 191 12.62 21.95 0.43
CA TYR A 191 12.42 20.56 0.00
C TYR A 191 11.81 19.62 1.06
N ILE A 192 10.49 19.40 0.97
CA ILE A 192 9.79 18.35 1.68
C ILE A 192 9.33 17.32 0.65
N GLY A 193 10.19 16.35 0.37
CA GLY A 193 9.94 15.31 -0.63
C GLY A 193 8.83 14.34 -0.20
N LEU A 194 7.92 14.05 -1.13
CA LEU A 194 6.88 13.02 -0.98
C LEU A 194 6.79 12.18 -2.26
N ASP A 195 6.81 10.86 -2.09
CA ASP A 195 6.70 9.90 -3.20
C ASP A 195 6.24 8.51 -2.71
N HIS A 196 5.94 7.60 -3.63
CA HIS A 196 5.66 6.18 -3.39
C HIS A 196 4.60 5.96 -2.30
N THR A 197 3.37 6.41 -2.57
CA THR A 197 2.24 6.29 -1.64
C THR A 197 1.42 5.02 -1.89
N SER A 198 0.81 4.45 -0.86
CA SER A 198 -0.17 3.37 -1.06
C SER A 198 -1.19 3.34 0.06
N VAL A 199 -2.42 2.92 -0.26
CA VAL A 199 -3.37 2.48 0.76
C VAL A 199 -3.83 1.08 0.43
N ILE A 200 -3.66 0.17 1.38
CA ILE A 200 -4.01 -1.24 1.21
C ILE A 200 -4.88 -1.68 2.39
N GLU A 201 -5.94 -2.45 2.10
CA GLU A 201 -6.74 -3.09 3.14
C GLU A 201 -5.94 -4.19 3.84
N VAL A 202 -5.89 -4.14 5.17
CA VAL A 202 -5.36 -5.24 5.99
C VAL A 202 -6.43 -6.31 6.06
N LYS A 203 -6.21 -7.40 5.34
CA LYS A 203 -7.05 -8.60 5.43
C LYS A 203 -6.64 -9.41 6.65
N ASP A 204 -7.59 -9.71 7.52
CA ASP A 204 -7.44 -10.77 8.51
C ASP A 204 -7.08 -12.07 7.79
N PRO A 205 -6.17 -12.90 8.33
CA PRO A 205 -5.85 -14.15 7.69
C PRO A 205 -7.07 -15.05 7.66
N THR A 206 -7.44 -15.54 6.47
CA THR A 206 -8.39 -16.65 6.36
C THR A 206 -7.62 -17.93 6.09
N LEU A 207 -7.99 -19.00 6.77
CA LEU A 207 -7.43 -20.32 6.55
C LEU A 207 -8.51 -21.23 5.97
N GLY A 208 -8.41 -21.54 4.68
CA GLY A 208 -9.21 -22.58 4.03
C GLY A 208 -8.61 -23.95 4.32
N ILE A 209 -9.44 -24.98 4.41
CA ILE A 209 -9.01 -26.38 4.54
C ILE A 209 -9.71 -27.25 3.52
N ALA A 210 -8.95 -28.10 2.84
CA ALA A 210 -9.46 -29.14 1.97
C ALA A 210 -8.68 -30.44 2.18
N LEU A 211 -9.29 -31.60 1.92
CA LEU A 211 -8.56 -32.87 1.88
C LEU A 211 -8.16 -33.16 0.43
N VAL A 212 -6.86 -33.31 0.18
CA VAL A 212 -6.30 -33.66 -1.14
C VAL A 212 -5.47 -34.92 -0.97
N GLY A 213 -5.89 -36.02 -1.58
CA GLY A 213 -5.22 -37.32 -1.41
C GLY A 213 -5.26 -37.86 0.03
N GLY A 214 -6.24 -37.43 0.84
CA GLY A 214 -6.35 -37.80 2.26
C GLY A 214 -5.53 -36.94 3.21
N LEU A 215 -4.76 -35.98 2.70
CA LEU A 215 -3.98 -35.03 3.50
C LEU A 215 -4.67 -33.65 3.56
N PRO A 216 -4.61 -32.95 4.70
CA PRO A 216 -5.07 -31.58 4.82
C PRO A 216 -4.19 -30.62 3.99
N ARG A 217 -4.84 -29.92 3.05
CA ARG A 217 -4.29 -28.76 2.37
C ARG A 217 -4.91 -27.52 2.98
N LEU A 218 -4.06 -26.69 3.58
CA LEU A 218 -4.40 -25.42 4.16
C LEU A 218 -4.11 -24.32 3.14
N THR A 219 -5.07 -23.45 2.88
CA THR A 219 -4.90 -22.27 2.03
C THR A 219 -4.96 -21.03 2.92
N LEU A 220 -3.80 -20.47 3.22
CA LEU A 220 -3.68 -19.20 3.92
C LEU A 220 -3.93 -18.07 2.92
N THR A 221 -4.86 -17.17 3.21
CA THR A 221 -5.05 -15.92 2.46
C THR A 221 -4.86 -14.75 3.41
N GLY A 222 -4.15 -13.71 2.97
CA GLY A 222 -3.81 -12.55 3.80
C GLY A 222 -3.26 -11.39 2.98
N SER A 223 -2.61 -10.46 3.67
CA SER A 223 -1.97 -9.28 3.09
C SER A 223 -0.55 -9.61 2.62
N VAL A 224 -0.19 -9.20 1.40
CA VAL A 224 1.17 -9.37 0.86
C VAL A 224 2.17 -8.58 1.70
N GLY A 225 3.36 -9.15 1.92
CA GLY A 225 4.42 -8.60 2.76
C GLY A 225 4.27 -8.91 4.25
N SER A 226 3.06 -9.24 4.71
CA SER A 226 2.83 -9.65 6.10
C SER A 226 3.27 -11.08 6.36
N THR A 227 3.73 -11.33 7.58
CA THR A 227 4.09 -12.67 8.05
C THR A 227 2.97 -13.24 8.91
N TYR A 228 2.57 -14.46 8.59
CA TYR A 228 1.54 -15.22 9.28
C TYR A 228 2.11 -16.53 9.80
N ARG A 229 1.58 -16.96 10.95
CA ARG A 229 1.88 -18.26 11.55
C ARG A 229 0.68 -19.17 11.42
N ILE A 230 0.89 -20.38 10.88
CA ILE A 230 -0.07 -21.48 10.96
C ILE A 230 0.30 -22.33 12.18
N GLU A 231 -0.68 -22.57 13.04
CA GLU A 231 -0.57 -23.41 14.23
C GLU A 231 -1.64 -24.49 14.20
N HIS A 232 -1.39 -25.60 14.88
CA HIS A 232 -2.36 -26.68 15.00
C HIS A 232 -2.57 -27.11 16.45
N THR A 233 -3.64 -27.84 16.71
CA THR A 233 -3.86 -28.56 17.96
C THR A 233 -4.82 -29.73 17.76
N ASP A 234 -4.71 -30.77 18.58
CA ASP A 234 -5.66 -31.90 18.57
C ASP A 234 -6.78 -31.72 19.62
N ASP A 235 -6.68 -30.68 20.46
CA ASP A 235 -7.63 -30.39 21.53
C ASP A 235 -7.93 -28.88 21.63
N LEU A 236 -9.21 -28.50 21.76
CA LEU A 236 -9.66 -27.11 21.87
C LEU A 236 -9.90 -26.65 23.31
N THR A 237 -9.33 -27.31 24.33
CA THR A 237 -9.39 -26.79 25.69
C THR A 237 -8.64 -25.45 25.81
N ALA A 238 -9.05 -24.60 26.75
CA ALA A 238 -8.48 -23.26 26.93
C ALA A 238 -6.97 -23.26 27.23
N SER A 239 -6.44 -24.38 27.73
CA SER A 239 -5.03 -24.60 28.04
C SER A 239 -4.24 -25.32 26.94
N SER A 240 -4.88 -25.74 25.84
CA SER A 240 -4.19 -26.48 24.80
C SER A 240 -3.09 -25.65 24.15
N PRO A 241 -1.84 -26.16 24.08
CA PRO A 241 -0.81 -25.51 23.30
C PRO A 241 -1.15 -25.60 21.81
N TRP A 242 -0.79 -24.54 21.10
CA TRP A 242 -0.90 -24.44 19.64
C TRP A 242 0.52 -24.41 19.05
N PRO A 243 1.18 -25.57 18.88
CA PRO A 243 2.47 -25.63 18.22
C PRO A 243 2.45 -24.97 16.83
N THR A 244 3.53 -24.27 16.52
CA THR A 244 3.80 -23.71 15.19
C THR A 244 3.99 -24.85 14.19
N MET A 245 3.24 -24.83 13.09
CA MET A 245 3.52 -25.64 11.92
C MET A 245 4.53 -24.94 11.01
N VAL A 246 4.23 -23.69 10.67
CA VAL A 246 4.98 -22.92 9.66
C VAL A 246 4.69 -21.43 9.80
N ASP A 247 5.69 -20.62 9.47
CA ASP A 247 5.56 -19.18 9.27
C ASP A 247 5.71 -18.86 7.78
N TYR A 248 4.79 -18.04 7.24
CA TYR A 248 4.81 -17.57 5.86
C TYR A 248 4.80 -16.06 5.80
N THR A 249 5.78 -15.47 5.10
CA THR A 249 5.65 -14.12 4.56
C THR A 249 4.99 -14.24 3.19
N LEU A 250 3.80 -13.65 3.06
CA LEU A 250 3.02 -13.76 1.83
C LEU A 250 3.65 -12.91 0.71
N ALA A 251 4.25 -13.55 -0.29
CA ALA A 251 4.69 -12.88 -1.52
C ALA A 251 3.54 -12.65 -2.51
N THR A 252 2.46 -13.41 -2.36
CA THR A 252 1.20 -13.33 -3.09
C THR A 252 0.05 -13.40 -2.07
N PRO A 253 -1.18 -12.97 -2.39
CA PRO A 253 -2.27 -12.86 -1.41
C PRO A 253 -2.72 -14.21 -0.84
N SER A 254 -2.26 -15.35 -1.38
CA SER A 254 -2.53 -16.68 -0.85
C SER A 254 -1.35 -17.62 -0.96
N GLN A 255 -1.15 -18.43 0.07
CA GLN A 255 -0.12 -19.46 0.14
C GLN A 255 -0.74 -20.78 0.60
N ASP A 256 -0.41 -21.87 -0.09
CA ASP A 256 -0.83 -23.21 0.32
C ASP A 256 0.24 -23.89 1.20
N HIS A 257 -0.25 -24.69 2.14
CA HIS A 257 0.53 -25.58 2.98
C HIS A 257 -0.15 -26.95 3.04
N THR A 258 0.60 -28.01 2.81
CA THR A 258 0.11 -29.38 3.01
C THR A 258 0.61 -29.88 4.36
N ASP A 259 -0.31 -30.23 5.24
CA ASP A 259 0.02 -30.97 6.45
C ASP A 259 0.31 -32.44 6.07
N PRO A 260 1.52 -32.96 6.32
CA PRO A 260 1.84 -34.34 6.01
C PRO A 260 1.15 -35.34 6.96
N VAL A 261 0.50 -34.88 8.03
CA VAL A 261 -0.22 -35.73 8.98
C VAL A 261 -1.59 -36.10 8.42
N VAL A 262 -1.85 -37.40 8.31
CA VAL A 262 -3.21 -37.91 8.08
C VAL A 262 -3.97 -37.82 9.41
N PRO A 263 -5.04 -37.00 9.53
CA PRO A 263 -5.75 -36.86 10.79
C PRO A 263 -6.50 -38.17 11.09
N ILE A 264 -5.99 -38.93 12.06
CA ILE A 264 -6.68 -40.11 12.61
C ILE A 264 -7.71 -39.73 13.68
N ASN A 265 -7.61 -38.50 14.22
CA ASN A 265 -8.48 -37.88 15.23
C ASN A 265 -8.86 -36.45 14.80
N ARG A 266 -9.50 -35.69 15.69
CA ARG A 266 -9.74 -34.26 15.47
C ARG A 266 -8.40 -33.53 15.41
N HIS A 267 -8.23 -32.70 14.39
CA HIS A 267 -7.05 -31.87 14.19
C HIS A 267 -7.52 -30.49 13.75
N PHE A 268 -7.14 -29.47 14.51
CA PHE A 268 -7.61 -28.11 14.35
C PHE A 268 -6.47 -27.21 13.92
N TYR A 269 -6.78 -26.22 13.09
CA TYR A 269 -5.80 -25.27 12.56
C TYR A 269 -6.24 -23.85 12.86
N ARG A 270 -5.26 -22.95 13.03
CA ARG A 270 -5.49 -21.52 13.01
C ARG A 270 -4.34 -20.80 12.32
N ALA A 271 -4.64 -19.64 11.76
CA ALA A 271 -3.65 -18.71 11.27
C ALA A 271 -3.69 -17.42 12.12
N ARG A 272 -2.53 -16.85 12.39
CA ARG A 272 -2.42 -15.54 13.06
C ARG A 272 -1.40 -14.65 12.37
N LEU A 273 -1.69 -13.37 12.30
CA LEU A 273 -0.72 -12.35 11.90
C LEU A 273 0.35 -12.22 12.99
N ILE A 274 1.62 -12.23 12.60
CA ILE A 274 2.74 -12.05 13.55
C ILE A 274 3.57 -10.79 13.26
N SER A 275 3.62 -10.31 12.01
CA SER A 275 4.24 -9.02 11.65
C SER A 275 3.69 -8.46 10.34
N GLU A 276 3.72 -7.13 10.20
CA GLU A 276 3.31 -6.34 9.01
C GLU A 276 4.48 -5.62 8.35
#